data_AF-A0A8H4CEX5-F1
#
_entry.id   AF-A0A8H4CEX5-F1
#
_cell.length_a   1.000
_cell.length_b   1.000
_cell.length_c   1.000
_cell.angle_alpha   90.00
_cell.angle_beta   90.00
_cell.angle_gamma   90.00
#
_symmetry.space_group_name_H-M   'P 1'
#
loop_
_entity.id
_entity.type
_entity.pdbx_description
1 polymer ?
#
loop_
_entity_poly.entity_id
_entity_poly.type
_entity_poly.pdbx_seq_one_letter_code
_entity_poly.pdbx_strand_id
1 'polypeptide(L)'
;MADGSYEGDSAVFNPNFSPYATVTFDLDDTQTDAAPWLPASHEEACYLCDLFPSLVHVANGKMSVAQTFLVASAGVHHCGSQRSTIMTWDRVEEHLRANDLHRHLKLSHRSRLVVVLLDTGFPFRDIIRGRYNDVEGYISRNPDAGALMVYPTREEAQADGHKLPDIRILDAVAAKRRDWRPVTCFGNGTCALSGVQAFNKRSWSGCSLHAGTNVRPRLTCVDPVRGPRPVDEACKESWFHQEFVDFLSHGEFRVFIVTKPDPEAVRGLKGQVHKICLTKTFPDSQIAASWPPEASFKRRGFTGKQVMEYALGVFESLRQLNSPQLVSLDIGCRLDVAARHYGGPLFVNEITRWYGAHDFTDYCDVPGRMTREQYAMAFSAAVERDQRRPDQEGRLPGVQRS
;
A
#
# COMPACT_ATOMS: atom_id res chain seq x y z
N MET A 1 10.86 -22.71 30.68
CA MET A 1 11.41 -23.54 29.60
C MET A 1 10.24 -24.21 28.90
N ALA A 2 9.93 -23.75 27.71
CA ALA A 2 9.03 -24.40 26.77
C ALA A 2 9.82 -24.46 25.46
N ASP A 3 10.14 -25.67 25.03
CA ASP A 3 10.59 -25.94 23.66
C ASP A 3 9.44 -25.56 22.70
N GLY A 4 9.64 -25.18 21.44
CA GLY A 4 10.74 -25.56 20.57
C GLY A 4 10.30 -26.52 19.47
N SER A 5 9.16 -26.28 18.82
CA SER A 5 8.92 -26.73 17.43
C SER A 5 7.77 -25.94 16.79
N TYR A 6 8.11 -25.00 15.91
CA TYR A 6 7.21 -24.55 14.84
C TYR A 6 7.87 -25.05 13.55
N GLU A 7 7.78 -26.36 13.33
CA GLU A 7 8.12 -27.01 12.07
C GLU A 7 6.82 -27.33 11.33
N GLY A 8 6.81 -27.06 10.03
CA GLY A 8 5.88 -27.70 9.10
C GLY A 8 4.47 -27.13 9.09
N ASP A 9 4.30 -25.97 8.48
CA ASP A 9 3.55 -25.91 7.23
C ASP A 9 3.72 -24.53 6.61
N SER A 10 3.93 -24.51 5.29
CA SER A 10 3.70 -23.33 4.49
C SER A 10 2.23 -22.97 4.64
N ALA A 11 1.91 -22.16 5.66
CA ALA A 11 0.61 -21.52 5.75
C ALA A 11 0.49 -20.64 4.50
N VAL A 12 -0.12 -21.21 3.46
CA VAL A 12 -0.55 -20.51 2.27
C VAL A 12 -1.32 -19.31 2.80
N PHE A 13 -0.80 -18.11 2.56
CA PHE A 13 -1.51 -16.88 2.86
C PHE A 13 -2.91 -17.02 2.27
N ASN A 14 -3.90 -17.17 3.14
CA ASN A 14 -5.28 -17.19 2.75
C ASN A 14 -5.79 -15.77 2.98
N PRO A 15 -6.12 -15.02 1.90
CA PRO A 15 -6.60 -13.64 2.02
C PRO A 15 -7.85 -13.51 2.90
N ASN A 16 -8.62 -14.60 3.09
CA ASN A 16 -9.76 -14.64 4.01
C ASN A 16 -9.36 -14.63 5.49
N PHE A 17 -8.08 -14.82 5.83
CA PHE A 17 -7.55 -14.84 7.19
C PHE A 17 -6.62 -13.66 7.50
N SER A 18 -6.53 -12.65 6.62
CA SER A 18 -6.05 -11.34 7.07
C SER A 18 -7.21 -10.70 7.85
N PRO A 19 -7.13 -10.54 9.18
CA PRO A 19 -8.22 -9.93 9.98
C PRO A 19 -8.48 -8.46 9.61
N TYR A 20 -7.71 -7.95 8.65
CA TYR A 20 -7.67 -6.59 8.19
C TYR A 20 -8.22 -6.39 6.78
N ALA A 21 -8.76 -7.42 6.10
CA ALA A 21 -9.19 -7.30 4.70
C ALA A 21 -10.69 -6.98 4.52
N THR A 22 -11.51 -7.18 5.55
CA THR A 22 -12.97 -7.08 5.48
C THR A 22 -13.48 -6.12 6.53
N VAL A 23 -14.45 -5.29 6.16
CA VAL A 23 -15.15 -4.34 7.05
C VAL A 23 -16.61 -4.78 7.16
N THR A 24 -17.17 -4.77 8.36
CA THR A 24 -18.57 -5.16 8.58
C THR A 24 -19.43 -3.95 8.94
N PHE A 25 -20.60 -3.87 8.32
CA PHE A 25 -21.59 -2.82 8.50
C PHE A 25 -22.92 -3.42 8.96
N ASP A 26 -23.60 -2.77 9.89
CA ASP A 26 -25.01 -3.06 10.18
C ASP A 26 -25.88 -2.34 9.14
N LEU A 27 -26.68 -3.08 8.39
CA LEU A 27 -27.46 -2.56 7.26
C LEU A 27 -28.58 -1.58 7.70
N ASP A 28 -29.00 -1.65 8.96
CA ASP A 28 -30.02 -0.77 9.53
C ASP A 28 -29.44 0.50 10.18
N ASP A 29 -28.11 0.59 10.34
CA ASP A 29 -27.39 1.72 10.98
C ASP A 29 -26.33 2.33 10.05
N THR A 30 -26.32 1.95 8.77
CA THR A 30 -25.51 2.64 7.78
C THR A 30 -26.06 4.05 7.60
N GLN A 31 -25.45 5.03 8.28
CA GLN A 31 -25.61 6.45 7.96
C GLN A 31 -25.23 6.69 6.49
N THR A 32 -26.23 6.63 5.61
CA THR A 32 -26.10 6.77 4.15
C THR A 32 -25.47 8.09 3.74
N ASP A 33 -25.62 9.13 4.57
CA ASP A 33 -25.11 10.48 4.31
C ASP A 33 -23.58 10.54 4.30
N ALA A 34 -22.89 9.66 5.04
CA ALA A 34 -21.43 9.66 5.14
C ALA A 34 -20.75 8.69 4.15
N ALA A 35 -21.49 7.85 3.44
CA ALA A 35 -20.95 6.88 2.48
C ALA A 35 -21.95 6.52 1.37
N PRO A 36 -22.33 7.47 0.50
CA PRO A 36 -23.36 7.28 -0.53
C PRO A 36 -23.02 6.21 -1.59
N TRP A 37 -21.80 5.66 -1.60
CA TRP A 37 -21.37 4.54 -2.47
C TRP A 37 -21.53 3.16 -1.82
N LEU A 38 -22.08 3.07 -0.61
CA LEU A 38 -22.50 1.81 0.00
C LEU A 38 -24.00 1.58 -0.27
N PRO A 39 -24.45 0.31 -0.35
CA PRO A 39 -25.86 -0.01 -0.47
C PRO A 39 -26.65 0.59 0.70
N ALA A 40 -27.77 1.22 0.38
CA ALA A 40 -28.66 1.89 1.33
C ALA A 40 -29.76 0.96 1.86
N SER A 41 -29.87 -0.26 1.33
CA SER A 41 -30.86 -1.25 1.75
C SER A 41 -30.30 -2.67 1.73
N HIS A 42 -30.98 -3.56 2.45
CA HIS A 42 -30.67 -4.99 2.43
C HIS A 42 -30.81 -5.59 1.02
N GLU A 43 -31.79 -5.13 0.22
CA GLU A 43 -31.98 -5.59 -1.16
C GLU A 43 -30.79 -5.22 -2.05
N GLU A 44 -30.32 -3.98 -1.98
CA GLU A 44 -29.13 -3.53 -2.71
C GLU A 44 -27.87 -4.29 -2.26
N ALA A 45 -27.73 -4.56 -0.95
CA ALA A 45 -26.63 -5.33 -0.42
C ALA A 45 -26.62 -6.77 -0.93
N CYS A 46 -27.79 -7.43 -0.99
CA CYS A 46 -27.94 -8.76 -1.59
C CYS A 46 -27.60 -8.75 -3.09
N TYR A 47 -28.07 -7.76 -3.84
CA TYR A 47 -27.72 -7.62 -5.25
C TYR A 47 -26.21 -7.47 -5.47
N LEU A 48 -25.52 -6.68 -4.65
CA LEU A 48 -24.06 -6.58 -4.70
C LEU A 48 -23.36 -7.89 -4.31
N CYS A 49 -23.89 -8.62 -3.33
CA CYS A 49 -23.42 -9.95 -2.95
C CYS A 49 -23.50 -10.93 -4.13
N ASP A 50 -24.58 -10.91 -4.92
CA ASP A 50 -24.73 -11.77 -6.09
C ASP A 50 -23.76 -11.39 -7.23
N LEU A 51 -23.48 -10.10 -7.41
CA LEU A 51 -22.52 -9.62 -8.40
C LEU A 51 -21.07 -9.89 -8.01
N PHE A 52 -20.75 -9.82 -6.72
CA PHE A 52 -19.39 -9.91 -6.19
C PHE A 52 -19.30 -10.87 -4.98
N PRO A 53 -19.64 -12.16 -5.13
CA PRO A 53 -19.81 -13.09 -4.01
C PRO A 53 -18.51 -13.38 -3.24
N SER A 54 -17.35 -13.12 -3.84
CA SER A 54 -16.04 -13.24 -3.19
C SER A 54 -15.61 -11.99 -2.42
N LEU A 55 -16.32 -10.86 -2.57
CA LEU A 55 -15.94 -9.56 -2.02
C LEU A 55 -17.02 -8.96 -1.11
N VAL A 56 -18.27 -9.40 -1.24
CA VAL A 56 -19.41 -8.92 -0.46
C VAL A 56 -20.12 -10.14 0.10
N HIS A 57 -20.41 -10.13 1.40
CA HIS A 57 -21.18 -11.17 2.07
C HIS A 57 -22.24 -10.52 2.96
N VAL A 58 -23.49 -10.98 2.85
CA VAL A 58 -24.62 -10.47 3.64
C VAL A 58 -25.17 -11.59 4.51
N ALA A 59 -25.20 -11.37 5.83
CA ALA A 59 -25.81 -12.31 6.77
C ALA A 59 -26.27 -11.59 8.04
N ASN A 60 -27.41 -12.02 8.59
CA ASN A 60 -27.93 -11.57 9.89
C ASN A 60 -28.06 -10.03 10.01
N GLY A 61 -28.54 -9.35 8.96
CA GLY A 61 -28.68 -7.88 8.95
C GLY A 61 -27.35 -7.13 8.85
N LYS A 62 -26.25 -7.85 8.61
CA LYS A 62 -24.91 -7.29 8.45
C LYS A 62 -24.38 -7.54 7.05
N MET A 63 -23.59 -6.59 6.56
CA MET A 63 -22.84 -6.73 5.33
C MET A 63 -21.35 -6.66 5.63
N SER A 64 -20.62 -7.70 5.27
CA SER A 64 -19.17 -7.77 5.32
C SER A 64 -18.62 -7.52 3.91
N VAL A 65 -17.76 -6.52 3.77
CA VAL A 65 -17.22 -6.07 2.46
C VAL A 65 -15.71 -6.07 2.48
N ALA A 66 -15.11 -6.69 1.47
CA ALA A 66 -13.67 -6.63 1.22
C ALA A 66 -13.25 -5.18 0.93
N GLN A 67 -12.15 -4.73 1.54
CA GLN A 67 -11.67 -3.37 1.41
C GLN A 67 -11.33 -2.98 -0.03
N THR A 68 -10.81 -3.92 -0.83
CA THR A 68 -10.61 -3.72 -2.27
C THR A 68 -11.88 -3.20 -2.94
N PHE A 69 -13.03 -3.80 -2.60
CA PHE A 69 -14.32 -3.39 -3.16
C PHE A 69 -14.74 -2.01 -2.66
N LEU A 70 -14.54 -1.70 -1.37
CA LEU A 70 -14.82 -0.38 -0.82
C LEU A 70 -14.03 0.74 -1.50
N VAL A 71 -12.73 0.52 -1.75
CA VAL A 71 -11.86 1.47 -2.45
C VAL A 71 -12.32 1.62 -3.90
N ALA A 72 -12.67 0.53 -4.56
CA ALA A 72 -13.19 0.55 -5.93
C ALA A 72 -14.50 1.35 -6.03
N SER A 73 -15.45 1.12 -5.13
CA SER A 73 -16.74 1.83 -5.10
C SER A 73 -16.58 3.32 -4.83
N ALA A 74 -15.74 3.71 -3.87
CA ALA A 74 -15.40 5.11 -3.63
C ALA A 74 -14.72 5.75 -4.86
N GLY A 75 -13.80 5.03 -5.49
CA GLY A 75 -13.14 5.43 -6.74
C GLY A 75 -14.13 5.72 -7.85
N VAL A 76 -15.01 4.78 -8.16
CA VAL A 76 -16.05 4.91 -9.19
C VAL A 76 -16.99 6.09 -8.89
N HIS A 77 -17.40 6.25 -7.63
CA HIS A 77 -18.27 7.34 -7.21
C HIS A 77 -17.63 8.73 -7.45
N HIS A 78 -16.34 8.88 -7.13
CA HIS A 78 -15.63 10.16 -7.27
C HIS A 78 -14.99 10.39 -8.65
N CYS A 79 -14.92 9.37 -9.51
CA CYS A 79 -14.47 9.53 -10.90
C CYS A 79 -15.47 10.30 -11.79
N GLY A 80 -16.65 10.65 -11.26
CA GLY A 80 -17.55 11.69 -11.74
C GLY A 80 -17.89 11.61 -13.23
N SER A 81 -17.10 12.30 -14.06
CA SER A 81 -17.31 12.46 -15.51
C SER A 81 -16.83 11.27 -16.36
N GLN A 82 -16.08 10.34 -15.78
CA GLN A 82 -15.49 9.21 -16.51
C GLN A 82 -16.39 7.97 -16.44
N ARG A 83 -16.58 7.31 -17.59
CA ARG A 83 -17.24 6.01 -17.62
C ARG A 83 -16.37 4.98 -16.91
N SER A 84 -16.79 4.58 -15.72
CA SER A 84 -16.07 3.66 -14.85
C SER A 84 -16.93 2.45 -14.48
N THR A 85 -16.28 1.34 -14.18
CA THR A 85 -16.96 0.10 -13.77
C THR A 85 -16.02 -0.72 -12.88
N ILE A 86 -16.59 -1.59 -12.05
CA ILE A 86 -15.87 -2.50 -11.17
C ILE A 86 -15.96 -3.90 -11.75
N MET A 87 -14.83 -4.57 -11.88
CA MET A 87 -14.74 -5.96 -12.34
C MET A 87 -13.80 -6.73 -11.42
N THR A 88 -14.11 -8.01 -11.18
CA THR A 88 -13.14 -8.92 -10.58
C THR A 88 -12.00 -9.20 -11.55
N TRP A 89 -10.84 -9.60 -11.02
CA TRP A 89 -9.71 -9.95 -11.88
C TRP A 89 -10.06 -11.08 -12.85
N ASP A 90 -10.77 -12.12 -12.40
CA ASP A 90 -11.15 -13.25 -13.24
C ASP A 90 -11.93 -12.82 -14.49
N ARG A 91 -12.88 -11.89 -14.34
CA ARG A 91 -13.62 -11.32 -15.49
C ARG A 91 -12.73 -10.49 -16.40
N VAL A 92 -11.81 -9.71 -15.84
CA VAL A 92 -10.85 -8.94 -16.65
C VAL A 92 -9.95 -9.89 -17.43
N GLU A 93 -9.43 -10.93 -16.77
CA GLU A 93 -8.55 -11.95 -17.34
C GLU A 93 -9.22 -12.69 -18.51
N GLU A 94 -10.49 -13.08 -18.37
CA GLU A 94 -11.29 -13.68 -19.44
C GLU A 94 -11.30 -12.79 -20.70
N HIS A 95 -11.57 -11.49 -20.54
CA HIS A 95 -11.64 -10.54 -21.65
C HIS A 95 -10.27 -10.14 -22.23
N LEU A 96 -9.21 -10.16 -21.41
CA LEU A 96 -7.83 -9.99 -21.88
C LEU A 96 -7.40 -11.17 -22.76
N ARG A 97 -7.77 -12.40 -22.36
CA ARG A 97 -7.47 -13.64 -23.11
C ARG A 97 -8.32 -13.76 -24.38
N ALA A 98 -9.60 -13.42 -24.31
CA ALA A 98 -10.51 -13.40 -25.45
C ALA A 98 -10.23 -12.24 -26.43
N ASN A 99 -9.34 -11.31 -26.07
CA ASN A 99 -8.96 -10.15 -26.86
C ASN A 99 -10.14 -9.21 -27.18
N ASP A 100 -11.11 -9.08 -26.27
CA ASP A 100 -12.36 -8.36 -26.50
C ASP A 100 -12.71 -7.33 -25.41
N LEU A 101 -11.79 -7.05 -24.46
CA LEU A 101 -12.03 -6.11 -23.35
C LEU A 101 -12.62 -4.76 -23.78
N HIS A 102 -12.08 -4.11 -24.81
CA HIS A 102 -12.62 -2.84 -25.32
C HIS A 102 -14.05 -3.00 -25.88
N ARG A 103 -14.33 -4.11 -26.58
CA ARG A 103 -15.65 -4.42 -27.14
C ARG A 103 -16.65 -4.67 -26.02
N HIS A 104 -16.27 -5.46 -25.02
CA HIS A 104 -17.08 -5.75 -23.84
C HIS A 104 -17.48 -4.46 -23.11
N LEU A 105 -16.50 -3.58 -22.89
CA LEU A 105 -16.72 -2.28 -22.25
C LEU A 105 -17.41 -1.26 -23.18
N LYS A 106 -17.73 -1.63 -24.42
CA LYS A 106 -18.32 -0.74 -25.44
C LYS A 106 -17.51 0.56 -25.59
N LEU A 107 -16.19 0.43 -25.65
CA LEU A 107 -15.25 1.52 -25.84
C LEU A 107 -14.88 1.64 -27.31
N SER A 108 -14.67 2.88 -27.76
CA SER A 108 -14.12 3.14 -29.10
C SER A 108 -12.62 2.87 -29.11
N HIS A 109 -12.01 2.62 -30.27
CA HIS A 109 -10.55 2.46 -30.40
C HIS A 109 -9.76 3.72 -29.99
N ARG A 110 -10.41 4.88 -29.91
CA ARG A 110 -9.81 6.14 -29.45
C ARG A 110 -9.95 6.36 -27.93
N SER A 111 -10.71 5.50 -27.25
CA SER A 111 -10.92 5.62 -25.81
C SER A 111 -9.64 5.21 -25.07
N ARG A 112 -9.20 6.05 -24.14
CA ARG A 112 -8.12 5.71 -23.22
C ARG A 112 -8.68 4.85 -22.08
N LEU A 113 -8.22 3.61 -21.98
CA LEU A 113 -8.64 2.70 -20.91
C LEU A 113 -7.61 2.74 -19.77
N VAL A 114 -8.05 3.02 -18.54
CA VAL A 114 -7.22 2.94 -17.33
C VAL A 114 -7.72 1.76 -16.49
N VAL A 115 -6.86 0.78 -16.28
CA VAL A 115 -7.12 -0.37 -15.39
C VAL A 115 -6.43 -0.12 -14.06
N VAL A 116 -7.22 0.05 -13.01
CA VAL A 116 -6.73 0.21 -11.65
C VAL A 116 -6.82 -1.15 -10.94
N LEU A 117 -5.67 -1.77 -10.70
CA LEU A 117 -5.53 -2.99 -9.93
C LEU A 117 -5.52 -2.63 -8.45
N LEU A 118 -6.69 -2.72 -7.84
CA LEU A 118 -6.84 -2.63 -6.39
C LEU A 118 -6.67 -4.03 -5.83
N ASP A 119 -5.48 -4.34 -5.31
CA ASP A 119 -5.26 -5.57 -4.57
C ASP A 119 -4.91 -5.24 -3.12
N THR A 120 -5.93 -5.26 -2.27
CA THR A 120 -5.73 -5.10 -0.84
C THR A 120 -5.35 -6.43 -0.18
N GLY A 121 -5.42 -7.56 -0.88
CA GLY A 121 -4.85 -8.82 -0.41
C GLY A 121 -3.37 -8.84 -0.74
N PHE A 122 -2.48 -9.10 0.22
CA PHE A 122 -1.04 -9.14 -0.03
C PHE A 122 -0.70 -10.27 -1.04
N PRO A 123 -0.56 -9.99 -2.35
CA PRO A 123 -0.65 -11.03 -3.35
C PRO A 123 0.68 -11.76 -3.49
N PHE A 124 0.63 -13.01 -3.94
CA PHE A 124 1.86 -13.73 -4.26
C PHE A 124 2.54 -13.13 -5.49
N ARG A 125 3.87 -13.19 -5.51
CA ARG A 125 4.70 -12.64 -6.59
C ARG A 125 4.30 -13.16 -7.98
N ASP A 126 3.92 -14.43 -8.07
CA ASP A 126 3.54 -15.03 -9.35
C ASP A 126 2.15 -14.57 -9.82
N ILE A 127 1.24 -14.22 -8.90
CA ILE A 127 -0.04 -13.58 -9.23
C ILE A 127 0.24 -12.22 -9.87
N ILE A 128 1.04 -11.37 -9.22
CA ILE A 128 1.43 -10.07 -9.77
C ILE A 128 2.01 -10.24 -11.17
N ARG A 129 2.99 -11.15 -11.34
CA ARG A 129 3.61 -11.39 -12.65
C ARG A 129 2.58 -11.81 -13.71
N GLY A 130 1.70 -12.75 -13.39
CA GLY A 130 0.64 -13.23 -14.29
C GLY A 130 -0.25 -12.09 -14.76
N ARG A 131 -0.74 -11.25 -13.84
CA ARG A 131 -1.64 -10.14 -14.17
C ARG A 131 -1.03 -9.16 -15.17
N TYR A 132 0.20 -8.72 -14.93
CA TYR A 132 0.87 -7.79 -15.84
C TYR A 132 1.22 -8.46 -17.18
N ASN A 133 1.54 -9.76 -17.20
CA ASN A 133 1.78 -10.47 -18.45
C ASN A 133 0.52 -10.53 -19.33
N ASP A 134 -0.65 -10.79 -18.74
CA ASP A 134 -1.93 -10.84 -19.47
C ASP A 134 -2.28 -9.47 -20.07
N VAL A 135 -2.08 -8.40 -19.29
CA VAL A 135 -2.23 -7.02 -19.76
C VAL A 135 -1.28 -6.72 -20.93
N GLU A 136 0.02 -6.98 -20.77
CA GLU A 136 1.02 -6.69 -21.81
C GLU A 136 0.75 -7.48 -23.10
N GLY A 137 0.33 -8.74 -22.96
CA GLY A 137 -0.10 -9.56 -24.08
C GLY A 137 -1.28 -8.93 -24.82
N TYR A 138 -2.27 -8.39 -24.08
CA TYR A 138 -3.40 -7.69 -24.67
C TYR A 138 -2.98 -6.40 -25.38
N ILE A 139 -2.13 -5.57 -24.77
CA ILE A 139 -1.60 -4.35 -25.41
C ILE A 139 -0.88 -4.70 -26.71
N SER A 140 -0.05 -5.74 -26.69
CA SER A 140 0.72 -6.16 -27.86
C SER A 140 -0.17 -6.62 -29.02
N ARG A 141 -1.30 -7.26 -28.73
CA ARG A 141 -2.28 -7.70 -29.74
C ARG A 141 -3.21 -6.59 -30.23
N ASN A 142 -3.31 -5.48 -29.50
CA ASN A 142 -4.18 -4.36 -29.84
C ASN A 142 -3.39 -3.04 -29.82
N PRO A 143 -2.44 -2.84 -30.74
CA PRO A 143 -1.63 -1.62 -30.77
C PRO A 143 -2.47 -0.35 -31.01
N ASP A 144 -3.64 -0.51 -31.65
CA ASP A 144 -4.61 0.56 -31.91
C ASP A 144 -5.64 0.75 -30.79
N ALA A 145 -5.65 -0.12 -29.77
CA ALA A 145 -6.42 0.14 -28.56
C ALA A 145 -5.73 1.28 -27.80
N GLY A 146 -6.22 2.51 -28.02
CA GLY A 146 -5.62 3.73 -27.53
C GLY A 146 -5.17 3.63 -26.07
N ALA A 147 -3.90 3.98 -25.82
CA ALA A 147 -3.28 4.19 -24.51
C ALA A 147 -3.92 3.39 -23.34
N LEU A 148 -3.93 2.05 -23.41
CA LEU A 148 -4.23 1.24 -22.24
C LEU A 148 -3.17 1.51 -21.18
N MET A 149 -3.60 1.97 -20.01
CA MET A 149 -2.76 2.22 -18.86
C MET A 149 -3.14 1.28 -17.73
N VAL A 150 -2.15 0.72 -17.04
CA VAL A 150 -2.37 -0.10 -15.85
C VAL A 150 -1.72 0.57 -14.67
N TYR A 151 -2.46 0.59 -13.57
CA TYR A 151 -2.09 1.25 -12.34
C TYR A 151 -2.33 0.30 -11.14
N PRO A 152 -1.39 0.14 -10.20
CA PRO A 152 -0.01 0.64 -10.25
C PRO A 152 0.77 0.07 -11.44
N THR A 153 1.98 0.59 -11.69
CA THR A 153 2.90 -0.02 -12.66
C THR A 153 3.37 -1.39 -12.17
N ARG A 154 3.94 -2.20 -13.06
CA ARG A 154 4.52 -3.50 -12.69
C ARG A 154 5.62 -3.32 -11.63
N GLU A 155 6.48 -2.34 -11.84
CA GLU A 155 7.62 -2.03 -10.96
C GLU A 155 7.14 -1.63 -9.57
N GLU A 156 6.09 -0.81 -9.49
CA GLU A 156 5.50 -0.39 -8.22
C GLU A 156 4.77 -1.53 -7.52
N ALA A 157 4.00 -2.37 -8.22
CA ALA A 157 3.38 -3.54 -7.61
C ALA A 157 4.41 -4.53 -7.05
N GLN A 158 5.56 -4.70 -7.74
CA GLN A 158 6.66 -5.52 -7.24
C GLN A 158 7.37 -4.90 -6.04
N ALA A 159 7.55 -3.57 -6.05
CA ALA A 159 8.14 -2.83 -4.94
C ALA A 159 7.23 -2.85 -3.70
N ASP A 160 5.91 -2.73 -3.87
CA ASP A 160 4.97 -2.78 -2.75
C ASP A 160 4.95 -4.15 -2.06
N GLY A 161 5.03 -5.23 -2.82
CA GLY A 161 5.15 -6.59 -2.27
C GLY A 161 6.50 -6.87 -1.60
N HIS A 162 7.57 -6.13 -1.96
CA HIS A 162 8.94 -6.36 -1.49
C HIS A 162 9.50 -5.14 -0.74
N LYS A 163 9.72 -5.27 0.57
CA LYS A 163 10.12 -4.14 1.43
C LYS A 163 11.46 -3.48 1.06
N LEU A 164 12.39 -4.20 0.39
CA LEU A 164 13.76 -3.70 0.22
C LEU A 164 13.89 -2.53 -0.76
N PRO A 165 13.27 -2.56 -1.96
CA PRO A 165 13.19 -1.42 -2.85
C PRO A 165 12.85 -0.09 -2.15
N ASP A 166 11.79 -0.08 -1.34
CA ASP A 166 11.38 1.12 -0.61
C ASP A 166 12.38 1.55 0.44
N ILE A 167 12.93 0.60 1.21
CA ILE A 167 13.95 0.91 2.20
C ILE A 167 15.17 1.56 1.53
N ARG A 168 15.60 1.07 0.38
CA ARG A 168 16.72 1.65 -0.38
C ARG A 168 16.41 3.07 -0.84
N ILE A 169 15.20 3.31 -1.33
CA ILE A 169 14.78 4.64 -1.77
C ILE A 169 14.73 5.60 -0.57
N LEU A 170 14.17 5.15 0.55
CA LEU A 170 14.10 5.92 1.77
C LEU A 170 15.50 6.24 2.36
N ASP A 171 16.43 5.29 2.30
CA ASP A 171 17.83 5.49 2.69
C ASP A 171 18.51 6.55 1.80
N ALA A 172 18.28 6.51 0.49
CA ALA A 172 18.79 7.51 -0.45
C ALA A 172 18.18 8.91 -0.21
N VAL A 173 16.87 8.98 0.06
CA VAL A 173 16.19 10.24 0.40
C VAL A 173 16.70 10.80 1.72
N ALA A 174 16.88 9.97 2.74
CA ALA A 174 17.44 10.41 4.02
C ALA A 174 18.88 10.93 3.86
N ALA A 175 19.72 10.23 3.10
CA ALA A 175 21.07 10.68 2.81
C ALA A 175 21.08 12.06 2.12
N LYS A 176 20.23 12.28 1.11
CA LYS A 176 20.09 13.58 0.42
C LYS A 176 19.61 14.68 1.35
N ARG A 177 18.70 14.36 2.27
CA ARG A 177 18.12 15.29 3.25
C ARG A 177 18.97 15.49 4.49
N ARG A 178 20.02 14.68 4.67
CA ARG A 178 20.82 14.58 5.91
C ARG A 178 19.96 14.18 7.12
N ASP A 179 18.91 13.41 6.89
CA ASP A 179 18.08 12.84 7.93
C ASP A 179 18.75 11.57 8.49
N TRP A 180 18.50 11.27 9.77
CA TRP A 180 18.90 10.00 10.35
C TRP A 180 17.90 8.90 9.98
N ARG A 181 18.40 7.68 9.76
CA ARG A 181 17.60 6.45 9.65
C ARG A 181 18.29 5.29 10.37
N PRO A 182 17.53 4.28 10.80
CA PRO A 182 18.09 3.03 11.31
C PRO A 182 18.93 2.36 10.22
N VAL A 183 20.09 1.84 10.59
CA VAL A 183 20.95 1.11 9.63
C VAL A 183 20.23 -0.15 9.16
N THR A 184 20.21 -0.38 7.85
CA THR A 184 19.67 -1.61 7.24
C THR A 184 20.81 -2.51 6.76
N CYS A 185 20.81 -3.76 7.20
CA CYS A 185 21.54 -4.81 6.52
C CYS A 185 20.56 -5.60 5.65
N PHE A 186 20.82 -5.64 4.34
CA PHE A 186 19.93 -6.25 3.34
C PHE A 186 19.96 -7.78 3.33
N GLY A 187 20.58 -8.39 4.36
CA GLY A 187 20.59 -9.83 4.58
C GLY A 187 21.55 -10.61 3.71
N ASN A 188 22.44 -9.96 2.97
CA ASN A 188 23.50 -10.56 2.15
C ASN A 188 24.84 -9.83 2.34
N GLY A 189 25.95 -10.49 1.96
CA GLY A 189 27.30 -9.92 2.05
C GLY A 189 27.79 -9.71 3.50
N THR A 190 28.61 -8.69 3.73
CA THR A 190 29.07 -8.35 5.08
C THR A 190 27.95 -7.71 5.90
N CYS A 191 27.69 -8.23 7.10
CA CYS A 191 26.64 -7.73 7.98
C CYS A 191 26.94 -6.30 8.47
N ALA A 192 26.08 -5.35 8.08
CA ALA A 192 26.17 -3.96 8.54
C ALA A 192 25.73 -3.74 10.00
N LEU A 193 25.18 -4.77 10.65
CA LEU A 193 24.66 -4.74 12.03
C LEU A 193 25.46 -5.60 13.00
N SER A 194 26.72 -5.88 12.66
CA SER A 194 27.64 -6.62 13.55
C SER A 194 27.74 -5.94 14.92
N GLY A 195 27.42 -6.67 15.99
CA GLY A 195 27.43 -6.14 17.36
C GLY A 195 26.28 -5.18 17.71
N VAL A 196 25.32 -4.97 16.80
CA VAL A 196 24.15 -4.10 17.00
C VAL A 196 22.91 -4.95 17.22
N GLN A 197 22.03 -4.54 18.13
CA GLN A 197 20.74 -5.21 18.31
C GLN A 197 19.91 -5.05 17.02
N ALA A 198 19.47 -6.17 16.45
CA ALA A 198 18.78 -6.20 15.17
C ALA A 198 17.30 -6.57 15.32
N PHE A 199 16.48 -5.95 14.48
CA PHE A 199 15.09 -6.32 14.27
C PHE A 199 14.97 -7.01 12.90
N ASN A 200 14.56 -8.27 12.90
CA ASN A 200 14.53 -9.10 11.69
C ASN A 200 13.18 -8.99 10.99
N LYS A 201 13.19 -8.92 9.66
CA LYS A 201 11.99 -8.78 8.83
C LYS A 201 12.10 -9.67 7.58
N ARG A 202 11.04 -10.39 7.25
CA ARG A 202 10.91 -11.02 5.91
C ARG A 202 10.64 -9.94 4.87
N SER A 203 11.32 -10.02 3.72
CA SER A 203 11.19 -9.01 2.66
C SER A 203 9.82 -9.00 2.00
N TRP A 204 9.15 -10.15 1.93
CA TRP A 204 7.81 -10.32 1.37
C TRP A 204 6.89 -10.90 2.46
N SER A 205 6.18 -10.03 3.18
CA SER A 205 5.21 -10.39 4.22
C SER A 205 4.37 -9.18 4.62
N GLY A 206 3.15 -9.41 5.12
CA GLY A 206 2.29 -8.37 5.71
C GLY A 206 2.02 -8.59 7.20
N CYS A 207 1.30 -7.66 7.82
CA CYS A 207 0.67 -7.79 9.15
C CYS A 207 1.61 -8.15 10.31
N SER A 208 2.88 -7.73 10.26
CA SER A 208 3.90 -8.03 11.29
C SER A 208 4.16 -9.52 11.57
N LEU A 209 3.57 -10.45 10.80
CA LEU A 209 3.63 -11.90 11.05
C LEU A 209 5.06 -12.47 11.03
N HIS A 210 5.95 -11.83 10.27
CA HIS A 210 7.33 -12.29 10.05
C HIS A 210 8.34 -11.19 10.41
N ALA A 211 8.14 -10.57 11.56
CA ALA A 211 8.95 -9.46 12.04
C ALA A 211 9.19 -9.57 13.55
N GLY A 212 10.42 -9.36 14.01
CA GLY A 212 10.72 -9.37 15.45
C GLY A 212 12.19 -9.53 15.81
N THR A 213 12.51 -9.29 17.08
CA THR A 213 13.86 -9.50 17.67
C THR A 213 14.15 -10.96 17.94
N ASN A 214 13.13 -11.77 18.26
CA ASN A 214 13.23 -13.20 18.56
C ASN A 214 12.97 -14.11 17.36
N VAL A 215 12.66 -13.53 16.19
CA VAL A 215 12.54 -14.29 14.95
C VAL A 215 13.93 -14.79 14.56
N ARG A 216 14.04 -16.06 14.16
CA ARG A 216 15.27 -16.64 13.62
C ARG A 216 15.28 -16.48 12.09
N PRO A 217 15.80 -15.38 11.53
CA PRO A 217 15.78 -15.18 10.11
C PRO A 217 16.79 -16.09 9.42
N ARG A 218 16.49 -16.49 8.19
CA ARG A 218 17.45 -17.15 7.29
C ARG A 218 18.24 -16.08 6.53
N LEU A 219 19.08 -15.31 7.24
CA LEU A 219 19.98 -14.30 6.66
C LEU A 219 21.20 -14.97 6.02
N THR A 220 21.66 -14.47 4.87
CA THR A 220 22.90 -14.93 4.23
C THR A 220 24.09 -13.99 4.46
N CYS A 221 23.89 -12.88 5.19
CA CYS A 221 24.98 -11.99 5.56
C CYS A 221 25.91 -12.64 6.59
N VAL A 222 27.21 -12.35 6.47
CA VAL A 222 28.25 -12.83 7.36
C VAL A 222 28.54 -11.78 8.43
N ASP A 223 28.41 -12.17 9.70
CA ASP A 223 28.78 -11.35 10.85
C ASP A 223 30.30 -11.50 11.09
N PRO A 224 31.12 -10.45 10.95
CA PRO A 224 32.57 -10.52 11.15
C PRO A 224 32.99 -11.01 12.54
N VAL A 225 32.15 -10.84 13.56
CA VAL A 225 32.41 -11.25 14.94
C VAL A 225 31.92 -12.67 15.21
N ARG A 226 30.77 -13.05 14.64
CA ARG A 226 30.15 -14.37 14.90
C ARG A 226 30.50 -15.44 13.86
N GLY A 227 31.13 -15.07 12.75
CA GLY A 227 31.48 -15.98 11.66
C GLY A 227 30.29 -16.34 10.76
N PRO A 228 30.51 -17.23 9.76
CA PRO A 228 29.47 -17.65 8.83
C PRO A 228 28.37 -18.45 9.56
N ARG A 229 27.11 -18.20 9.19
CA ARG A 229 25.98 -19.04 9.59
C ARG A 229 25.71 -20.08 8.49
N PRO A 230 25.27 -21.30 8.85
CA PRO A 230 24.85 -22.27 7.85
C PRO A 230 23.74 -21.67 6.99
N VAL A 231 23.98 -21.64 5.67
CA VAL A 231 23.01 -21.23 4.67
C VAL A 231 22.15 -22.45 4.38
N ASP A 232 20.84 -22.35 4.63
CA ASP A 232 19.90 -23.33 4.13
C ASP A 232 19.53 -22.96 2.69
N GLU A 233 20.24 -23.57 1.72
CA GLU A 233 20.12 -23.31 0.28
C GLU A 233 18.70 -23.59 -0.28
N ALA A 234 17.83 -24.27 0.49
CA ALA A 234 16.48 -24.61 0.05
C ALA A 234 15.47 -23.45 0.14
N CYS A 235 15.80 -22.32 0.77
CA CYS A 235 14.80 -21.32 1.13
C CYS A 235 14.67 -20.19 0.09
N LYS A 236 13.55 -20.16 -0.64
CA LYS A 236 13.21 -19.14 -1.67
C LYS A 236 12.89 -17.74 -1.13
N GLU A 237 12.84 -17.56 0.19
CA GLU A 237 12.33 -16.33 0.83
C GLU A 237 13.46 -15.46 1.39
N SER A 238 13.57 -14.22 0.91
CA SER A 238 14.60 -13.28 1.38
C SER A 238 14.23 -12.62 2.72
N TRP A 239 15.23 -12.52 3.60
CA TRP A 239 15.15 -11.84 4.88
C TRP A 239 16.14 -10.68 4.94
N PHE A 240 15.84 -9.68 5.75
CA PHE A 240 16.75 -8.59 6.08
C PHE A 240 16.59 -8.21 7.55
N HIS A 241 17.46 -7.33 8.03
CA HIS A 241 17.40 -6.85 9.40
C HIS A 241 17.85 -5.40 9.48
N GLN A 242 17.25 -4.68 10.44
CA GLN A 242 17.49 -3.26 10.69
C GLN A 242 17.93 -3.05 12.13
N GLU A 243 18.66 -1.97 12.39
CA GLU A 243 18.97 -1.49 13.74
C GLU A 243 17.66 -1.40 14.55
N PHE A 244 17.67 -1.98 15.75
CA PHE A 244 16.54 -1.91 16.65
C PHE A 244 16.34 -0.48 17.15
N VAL A 245 15.12 0.04 17.02
CA VAL A 245 14.72 1.36 17.50
C VAL A 245 13.65 1.20 18.56
N ASP A 246 13.99 1.52 19.80
CA ASP A 246 13.08 1.36 20.95
C ASP A 246 11.77 2.14 20.77
N PHE A 247 11.80 3.31 20.15
CA PHE A 247 10.60 4.11 19.88
C PHE A 247 9.50 3.31 19.14
N LEU A 248 9.88 2.46 18.18
CA LEU A 248 8.94 1.63 17.42
C LEU A 248 8.21 0.61 18.30
N SER A 249 8.78 0.23 19.45
CA SER A 249 8.09 -0.63 20.42
C SER A 249 6.93 0.09 21.13
N HIS A 250 6.91 1.43 21.11
CA HIS A 250 5.88 2.29 21.73
C HIS A 250 4.91 2.89 20.71
N GLY A 251 5.01 2.48 19.45
CA GLY A 251 4.16 2.90 18.34
C GLY A 251 4.85 3.83 17.33
N GLU A 252 4.08 4.19 16.31
CA GLU A 252 4.48 4.97 15.14
C GLU A 252 3.36 5.92 14.75
N PHE A 253 3.73 7.07 14.18
CA PHE A 253 2.79 8.02 13.59
C PHE A 253 2.49 7.59 12.15
N ARG A 254 1.27 7.14 11.89
CA ARG A 254 0.79 6.84 10.54
C ARG A 254 0.23 8.11 9.92
N VAL A 255 1.00 8.71 9.01
CA VAL A 255 0.68 9.99 8.37
C VAL A 255 0.11 9.73 6.98
N PHE A 256 -1.20 9.98 6.83
CA PHE A 256 -1.92 9.84 5.57
C PHE A 256 -1.81 11.13 4.77
N ILE A 257 -1.23 11.03 3.59
CA ILE A 257 -0.97 12.15 2.69
C ILE A 257 -1.73 11.91 1.39
N VAL A 258 -2.46 12.93 0.94
CA VAL A 258 -3.14 12.97 -0.36
C VAL A 258 -2.58 14.11 -1.19
N THR A 259 -2.66 14.03 -2.52
CA THR A 259 -2.28 15.14 -3.38
C THR A 259 -3.47 16.02 -3.74
N LYS A 260 -3.18 17.29 -4.05
CA LYS A 260 -4.13 18.24 -4.63
C LYS A 260 -3.51 18.96 -5.82
N PRO A 261 -4.33 19.42 -6.79
CA PRO A 261 -3.85 20.28 -7.87
C PRO A 261 -3.11 21.50 -7.34
N ASP A 262 -1.88 21.69 -7.80
CA ASP A 262 -1.05 22.86 -7.54
C ASP A 262 -0.11 23.06 -8.75
N PRO A 263 -0.32 24.08 -9.59
CA PRO A 263 0.44 24.29 -10.82
C PRO A 263 1.95 24.43 -10.64
N GLU A 264 2.41 24.87 -9.46
CA GLU A 264 3.82 25.13 -9.17
C GLU A 264 4.53 23.92 -8.56
N ALA A 265 3.77 22.90 -8.16
CA ALA A 265 4.30 21.72 -7.49
C ALA A 265 4.73 20.62 -8.48
N VAL A 266 5.39 19.58 -7.95
CA VAL A 266 5.88 18.43 -8.73
C VAL A 266 4.73 17.80 -9.52
N ARG A 267 4.85 17.80 -10.85
CA ARG A 267 3.84 17.30 -11.79
C ARG A 267 2.44 17.91 -11.56
N GLY A 268 2.37 19.18 -11.17
CA GLY A 268 1.11 19.91 -10.99
C GLY A 268 0.29 19.47 -9.77
N LEU A 269 0.91 18.78 -8.82
CA LEU A 269 0.25 18.19 -7.65
C LEU A 269 1.10 18.42 -6.40
N LYS A 270 0.48 18.70 -5.26
CA LYS A 270 1.14 18.93 -3.96
C LYS A 270 0.54 18.07 -2.87
N GLY A 271 1.39 17.49 -2.04
CA GLY A 271 0.99 16.71 -0.87
C GLY A 271 0.34 17.56 0.20
N GLN A 272 -0.69 17.01 0.81
CA GLN A 272 -1.37 17.53 1.99
C GLN A 272 -1.58 16.39 2.98
N VAL A 273 -1.22 16.61 4.25
CA VAL A 273 -1.58 15.66 5.32
C VAL A 273 -3.10 15.71 5.50
N HIS A 274 -3.74 14.58 5.22
CA HIS A 274 -5.16 14.40 5.49
C HIS A 274 -5.39 14.03 6.96
N LYS A 275 -4.59 13.09 7.49
CA LYS A 275 -4.77 12.56 8.85
C LYS A 275 -3.45 12.06 9.41
N ILE A 276 -3.32 12.11 10.73
CA ILE A 276 -2.31 11.36 11.47
C ILE A 276 -3.02 10.42 12.44
N CYS A 277 -2.61 9.17 12.48
CA CYS A 277 -2.96 8.22 13.52
C CYS A 277 -1.70 7.86 14.33
N LEU A 278 -1.86 7.51 15.59
CA LEU A 278 -0.78 6.95 16.41
C LEU A 278 -1.11 5.49 16.71
N THR A 279 -0.21 4.59 16.37
CA THR A 279 -0.38 3.18 16.72
C THR A 279 -0.14 2.94 18.21
N LYS A 280 -0.91 2.01 18.77
CA LYS A 280 -0.74 1.46 20.10
C LYS A 280 -0.77 -0.06 19.97
N THR A 281 0.27 -0.70 20.49
CA THR A 281 0.33 -2.15 20.60
C THR A 281 -0.18 -2.56 21.98
N PHE A 282 -1.15 -3.46 22.02
CA PHE A 282 -1.67 -4.06 23.24
C PHE A 282 -0.90 -5.34 23.62
N PRO A 283 -0.99 -5.80 24.88
CA PRO A 283 -0.27 -6.98 25.35
C PRO A 283 -0.54 -8.28 24.57
N ASP A 284 -1.68 -8.38 23.90
CA ASP A 284 -2.08 -9.49 23.05
C ASP A 284 -1.64 -9.32 21.58
N SER A 285 -0.72 -8.38 21.32
CA SER A 285 -0.25 -8.00 19.98
C SER A 285 -1.32 -7.39 19.07
N GLN A 286 -2.50 -7.03 19.60
CA GLN A 286 -3.44 -6.20 18.84
C GLN A 286 -2.86 -4.80 18.65
N ILE A 287 -3.04 -4.23 17.46
CA ILE A 287 -2.62 -2.87 17.13
C ILE A 287 -3.88 -2.03 16.94
N ALA A 288 -4.06 -0.98 17.75
CA ALA A 288 -5.01 0.10 17.49
C ALA A 288 -4.31 1.31 16.91
N ALA A 289 -4.98 2.08 16.05
CA ALA A 289 -4.46 3.35 15.55
C ALA A 289 -5.52 4.44 15.73
N SER A 290 -5.37 5.30 16.72
CA SER A 290 -6.36 6.36 16.96
C SER A 290 -5.81 7.73 16.61
N TRP A 291 -6.71 8.70 16.44
CA TRP A 291 -6.31 10.09 16.26
C TRP A 291 -5.60 10.58 17.54
N PRO A 292 -4.32 10.97 17.46
CA PRO A 292 -3.58 11.37 18.64
C PRO A 292 -3.96 12.79 19.06
N PRO A 293 -4.39 13.04 20.31
CA PRO A 293 -4.48 14.40 20.82
C PRO A 293 -3.08 15.03 20.89
N GLU A 294 -2.99 16.36 20.88
CA GLU A 294 -1.70 17.09 20.91
C GLU A 294 -0.79 16.65 22.08
N ALA A 295 -1.38 16.33 23.23
CA ALA A 295 -0.65 15.78 24.39
C ALA A 295 0.12 14.48 24.08
N SER A 296 -0.35 13.66 23.14
CA SER A 296 0.32 12.43 22.71
C SER A 296 1.61 12.71 21.93
N PHE A 297 1.64 13.76 21.11
CA PHE A 297 2.85 14.23 20.45
C PHE A 297 3.82 14.82 21.47
N LYS A 298 3.34 15.69 22.37
CA LYS A 298 4.17 16.34 23.40
C LYS A 298 4.86 15.33 24.30
N ARG A 299 4.15 14.28 24.75
CA ARG A 299 4.75 13.17 25.52
C ARG A 299 5.87 12.45 24.78
N ARG A 300 5.88 12.51 23.44
CA ARG A 300 6.92 11.94 22.57
C ARG A 300 8.02 12.93 22.19
N GLY A 301 7.93 14.18 22.65
CA GLY A 301 8.90 15.25 22.35
C GLY A 301 8.63 15.98 21.03
N PHE A 302 7.41 15.91 20.50
CA PHE A 302 7.03 16.52 19.23
C PHE A 302 5.75 17.33 19.35
N THR A 303 5.46 18.12 18.33
CA THR A 303 4.13 18.69 18.04
C THR A 303 3.53 17.98 16.84
N GLY A 304 2.20 18.01 16.69
CA GLY A 304 1.56 17.48 15.48
C GLY A 304 2.11 18.13 14.20
N LYS A 305 2.39 19.44 14.24
CA LYS A 305 2.95 20.21 13.14
C LYS A 305 4.34 19.72 12.71
N GLN A 306 5.24 19.45 13.66
CA GLN A 306 6.58 18.93 13.33
C GLN A 306 6.53 17.58 12.59
N VAL A 307 5.63 16.68 13.02
CA VAL A 307 5.44 15.38 12.36
C VAL A 307 4.87 15.56 10.95
N MET A 308 3.89 16.46 10.77
CA MET A 308 3.31 16.79 9.47
C MET A 308 4.35 17.37 8.49
N GLU A 309 5.10 18.38 8.93
CA GLU A 309 6.11 19.04 8.11
C GLU A 309 7.24 18.08 7.70
N TYR A 310 7.69 17.23 8.64
CA TYR A 310 8.67 16.20 8.34
C TYR A 310 8.15 15.21 7.28
N ALA A 311 6.95 14.66 7.48
CA ALA A 311 6.35 13.68 6.58
C ALA A 311 6.13 14.25 5.17
N LEU A 312 5.62 15.49 5.07
CA LEU A 312 5.46 16.18 3.78
C LEU A 312 6.81 16.43 3.09
N GLY A 313 7.84 16.81 3.85
CA GLY A 313 9.18 16.99 3.29
C GLY A 313 9.74 15.71 2.67
N VAL A 314 9.59 14.56 3.35
CA VAL A 314 10.01 13.26 2.82
C VAL A 314 9.15 12.86 1.62
N PHE A 315 7.82 13.01 1.71
CA PHE A 315 6.88 12.72 0.63
C PHE A 315 7.22 13.47 -0.67
N GLU A 316 7.46 14.78 -0.60
CA GLU A 316 7.82 15.56 -1.79
C GLU A 316 9.21 15.16 -2.32
N SER A 317 10.14 14.82 -1.43
CA SER A 317 11.46 14.31 -1.84
C SER A 317 11.36 12.98 -2.59
N LEU A 318 10.45 12.09 -2.17
CA LEU A 318 10.15 10.83 -2.86
C LEU A 318 9.53 11.10 -4.24
N ARG A 319 8.56 12.03 -4.32
CA ARG A 319 7.90 12.38 -5.58
C ARG A 319 8.84 13.00 -6.60
N GLN A 320 9.85 13.75 -6.16
CA GLN A 320 10.89 14.31 -7.02
C GLN A 320 11.78 13.27 -7.69
N LEU A 321 11.85 12.04 -7.17
CA LEU A 321 12.67 10.97 -7.78
C LEU A 321 12.13 10.51 -9.14
N ASN A 322 10.83 10.73 -9.41
CA ASN A 322 10.16 10.28 -10.63
C ASN A 322 10.38 8.79 -10.92
N SER A 323 10.40 7.97 -9.86
CA SER A 323 10.66 6.54 -9.95
C SER A 323 9.42 5.78 -10.42
N PRO A 324 9.53 4.81 -11.34
CA PRO A 324 8.41 3.95 -11.73
C PRO A 324 7.90 3.08 -10.58
N GLN A 325 8.62 2.99 -9.45
CA GLN A 325 8.22 2.26 -8.24
C GLN A 325 7.34 3.08 -7.28
N LEU A 326 7.14 4.38 -7.58
CA LEU A 326 6.48 5.35 -6.71
C LEU A 326 5.48 6.22 -7.48
N VAL A 327 4.93 5.70 -8.59
CA VAL A 327 3.96 6.44 -9.40
C VAL A 327 2.71 6.74 -8.55
N SER A 328 2.39 5.89 -7.57
CA SER A 328 1.23 6.09 -6.74
C SER A 328 1.28 7.29 -5.81
N LEU A 329 2.47 7.83 -5.57
CA LEU A 329 2.61 9.02 -4.74
C LEU A 329 1.97 10.26 -5.39
N ASP A 330 1.65 10.23 -6.69
CA ASP A 330 0.84 11.28 -7.31
C ASP A 330 -0.62 11.28 -6.86
N ILE A 331 -1.10 10.23 -6.19
CA ILE A 331 -2.42 10.19 -5.55
C ILE A 331 -2.25 10.41 -4.05
N GLY A 332 -1.29 9.67 -3.48
CA GLY A 332 -0.94 9.77 -2.08
C GLY A 332 -0.47 8.43 -1.51
N CYS A 333 -0.19 8.44 -0.21
CA CYS A 333 0.28 7.27 0.53
C CYS A 333 0.08 7.47 2.04
N ARG A 334 0.31 6.42 2.81
CA ARG A 334 0.59 6.49 4.24
C ARG A 334 2.09 6.36 4.47
N LEU A 335 2.65 7.27 5.26
CA LEU A 335 4.02 7.16 5.75
C LEU A 335 3.99 6.77 7.23
N ASP A 336 4.71 5.72 7.56
CA ASP A 336 4.87 5.30 8.96
C ASP A 336 6.09 6.00 9.54
N VAL A 337 5.84 7.07 10.29
CA VAL A 337 6.87 7.95 10.85
C VAL A 337 7.16 7.57 12.30
N ALA A 338 8.44 7.44 12.62
CA ALA A 338 8.93 7.17 13.97
C ALA A 338 10.09 8.11 14.31
N ALA A 339 10.66 7.96 15.50
CA ALA A 339 11.81 8.73 15.95
C ALA A 339 12.91 7.80 16.46
N ARG A 340 14.18 8.22 16.40
CA ARG A 340 15.29 7.47 17.01
C ARG A 340 15.07 7.23 18.50
N HIS A 341 14.60 8.25 19.19
CA HIS A 341 14.21 8.28 20.60
C HIS A 341 13.24 9.45 20.81
N TYR A 342 12.66 9.57 22.00
CA TYR A 342 11.74 10.65 22.36
C TYR A 342 12.39 12.03 22.17
N GLY A 343 11.80 12.91 21.35
CA GLY A 343 12.35 14.21 20.97
C GLY A 343 13.57 14.16 20.03
N GLY A 344 13.97 12.97 19.58
CA GLY A 344 15.07 12.76 18.65
C GLY A 344 14.69 12.96 17.18
N PRO A 345 15.61 12.68 16.23
CA PRO A 345 15.34 12.82 14.81
C PRO A 345 14.22 11.87 14.36
N LEU A 346 13.30 12.41 13.56
CA LEU A 346 12.23 11.67 12.90
C LEU A 346 12.76 10.91 11.68
N PHE A 347 12.14 9.77 11.37
CA PHE A 347 12.40 8.97 10.17
C PHE A 347 11.13 8.26 9.69
N VAL A 348 11.06 7.94 8.39
CA VAL A 348 9.95 7.16 7.80
C VAL A 348 10.30 5.67 7.80
N ASN A 349 9.71 4.84 8.65
CA ASN A 349 9.98 3.40 8.65
C ASN A 349 9.46 2.69 7.37
N GLU A 350 8.26 3.05 6.92
CA GLU A 350 7.56 2.35 5.83
C GLU A 350 6.73 3.31 4.95
N ILE A 351 6.55 2.94 3.68
CA ILE A 351 5.62 3.57 2.73
C ILE A 351 4.52 2.54 2.46
N THR A 352 3.26 2.91 2.66
CA THR A 352 2.11 2.11 2.22
C THR A 352 1.37 2.89 1.14
N ARG A 353 1.18 2.29 -0.04
CA ARG A 353 0.44 2.95 -1.13
C ARG A 353 -1.04 3.03 -0.80
N TRP A 354 -1.70 4.05 -1.34
CA TRP A 354 -3.12 4.34 -1.09
C TRP A 354 -4.09 3.19 -1.48
N TYR A 355 -3.67 2.29 -2.38
CA TYR A 355 -4.46 1.14 -2.79
C TYR A 355 -4.25 -0.10 -1.89
N GLY A 356 -3.41 0.00 -0.85
CA GLY A 356 -3.12 -1.10 0.08
C GLY A 356 -4.20 -1.29 1.17
N ALA A 357 -4.39 -2.53 1.64
CA ALA A 357 -5.41 -2.90 2.65
C ALA A 357 -5.33 -2.12 3.98
N HIS A 358 -4.12 -1.88 4.46
CA HIS A 358 -3.92 -1.51 5.86
C HIS A 358 -4.44 -0.11 6.23
N ASP A 359 -4.86 0.68 5.24
CA ASP A 359 -5.38 2.01 5.46
C ASP A 359 -6.85 1.99 5.95
N PHE A 360 -7.50 0.82 5.92
CA PHE A 360 -8.96 0.71 5.83
C PHE A 360 -9.62 -0.18 6.89
N THR A 361 -8.91 -0.51 7.96
CA THR A 361 -9.35 -1.44 9.01
C THR A 361 -10.04 -0.73 10.19
N ASP A 362 -10.85 -1.50 10.93
CA ASP A 362 -11.60 -1.03 12.10
C ASP A 362 -10.72 -0.59 13.29
N TYR A 363 -9.40 -0.84 13.24
CA TYR A 363 -8.48 -0.34 14.27
C TYR A 363 -8.26 1.17 14.21
N CYS A 364 -8.65 1.81 13.11
CA CYS A 364 -8.76 3.25 13.00
C CYS A 364 -10.14 3.68 13.52
N ASP A 365 -10.24 3.97 14.82
CA ASP A 365 -11.46 4.49 15.45
C ASP A 365 -12.12 5.51 14.50
N VAL A 366 -13.27 5.10 13.96
CA VAL A 366 -14.27 5.84 13.19
C VAL A 366 -13.75 7.20 12.66
N PRO A 367 -13.32 7.38 11.38
CA PRO A 367 -13.70 6.61 10.21
C PRO A 367 -12.53 6.27 9.25
N GLY A 368 -12.24 4.99 9.02
CA GLY A 368 -11.48 4.55 7.83
C GLY A 368 -12.16 4.91 6.49
N ARG A 369 -13.40 5.44 6.53
CA ARG A 369 -14.20 5.85 5.36
C ARG A 369 -13.67 7.13 4.69
N MET A 370 -13.37 8.19 5.45
CA MET A 370 -12.98 9.49 4.88
C MET A 370 -11.65 9.47 4.12
N THR A 371 -10.70 8.62 4.54
CA THR A 371 -9.39 8.54 3.86
C THR A 371 -9.51 7.93 2.46
N ARG A 372 -10.47 6.99 2.25
CA ARG A 372 -10.74 6.40 0.92
C ARG A 372 -11.26 7.43 -0.07
N GLU A 373 -12.19 8.25 0.37
CA GLU A 373 -12.77 9.33 -0.44
C GLU A 373 -11.69 10.32 -0.88
N GLN A 374 -10.80 10.71 0.04
CA GLN A 374 -9.74 11.65 -0.30
C GLN A 374 -8.74 11.07 -1.31
N TYR A 375 -8.39 9.78 -1.20
CA TYR A 375 -7.58 9.11 -2.22
C TYR A 375 -8.31 8.98 -3.56
N ALA A 376 -9.61 8.66 -3.55
CA ALA A 376 -10.43 8.59 -4.75
C ALA A 376 -10.55 9.96 -5.45
N MET A 377 -10.75 11.03 -4.69
CA MET A 377 -10.74 12.40 -5.21
C MET A 377 -9.37 12.79 -5.78
N ALA A 378 -8.28 12.46 -5.08
CA ALA A 378 -6.92 12.70 -5.57
C ALA A 378 -6.61 11.91 -6.85
N PHE A 379 -7.09 10.65 -6.94
CA PHE A 379 -6.97 9.84 -8.16
C PHE A 379 -7.69 10.49 -9.33
N SER A 380 -8.95 10.89 -9.14
CA SER A 380 -9.74 11.57 -10.16
C SER A 380 -9.00 12.81 -10.70
N ALA A 381 -8.47 13.64 -9.80
CA ALA A 381 -7.67 14.81 -10.17
C ALA A 381 -6.38 14.45 -10.95
N ALA A 382 -5.68 13.38 -10.55
CA ALA A 382 -4.47 12.91 -11.23
C ALA A 382 -4.78 12.38 -12.65
N VAL A 383 -5.87 11.63 -12.82
CA VAL A 383 -6.28 11.13 -14.14
C VAL A 383 -6.71 12.28 -15.05
N GLU A 384 -7.48 13.25 -14.54
CA GLU A 384 -7.86 14.43 -15.33
C GLU A 384 -6.65 15.25 -15.78
N ARG A 385 -5.65 15.42 -14.90
CA ARG A 385 -4.37 16.07 -15.27
C ARG A 385 -3.73 15.35 -16.45
N ASP A 386 -3.63 14.02 -16.39
CA ASP A 386 -3.01 13.21 -17.42
C ASP A 386 -3.80 13.20 -18.74
N GLN A 387 -5.07 13.59 -18.73
CA GLN A 387 -5.87 13.80 -19.94
C GLN A 387 -5.63 15.17 -20.56
N ARG A 388 -5.36 16.22 -19.76
CA ARG A 388 -5.18 17.60 -20.24
C ARG A 388 -3.77 17.90 -20.75
N ARG A 389 -2.79 17.02 -20.52
CA ARG A 389 -1.40 17.17 -21.00
C ARG A 389 -0.95 16.04 -21.95
N PRO A 390 -1.64 15.80 -23.08
CA PRO A 390 -1.18 14.79 -24.04
C PRO A 390 0.15 15.16 -24.71
N ASP A 391 0.50 16.46 -24.76
CA ASP A 391 1.49 17.00 -25.70
C ASP A 391 2.86 17.35 -25.08
N GLN A 392 3.10 17.06 -23.79
CA GLN A 392 4.40 17.31 -23.16
C GLN A 392 5.20 16.08 -22.74
N GLU A 393 4.62 14.88 -22.80
CA GLU A 393 5.37 13.63 -22.67
C GLU A 393 4.44 12.47 -23.04
N GLY A 394 4.54 11.95 -24.26
CA GLY A 394 4.08 10.59 -24.58
C GLY A 394 4.93 9.51 -23.87
N ARG A 395 5.40 9.79 -22.65
CA ARG A 395 6.25 8.95 -21.82
C ARG A 395 6.00 9.25 -20.35
N LEU A 396 5.12 8.49 -19.72
CA LEU A 396 5.37 8.11 -18.32
C LEU A 396 6.46 7.01 -18.34
N PRO A 397 7.41 7.01 -17.39
CA PRO A 397 8.54 6.09 -17.39
C PRO A 397 8.03 4.65 -17.25
N GLY A 398 8.28 3.80 -18.26
CA GLY A 398 7.93 2.38 -18.16
C GLY A 398 7.73 1.63 -19.48
N VAL A 399 7.51 2.31 -20.60
CA VAL A 399 7.43 1.63 -21.92
C VAL A 399 8.69 1.91 -22.72
N GLN A 400 9.76 1.15 -22.46
CA GLN A 400 10.80 0.98 -23.46
C GLN A 400 10.21 0.09 -24.56
N ARG A 401 9.93 0.66 -25.73
CA ARG A 401 9.87 -0.15 -26.95
C ARG A 401 11.30 -0.64 -27.21
N SER A 402 11.48 -1.96 -27.15
CA SER A 402 12.66 -2.66 -27.66
C SER A 402 12.90 -2.34 -29.12
#